data_AF-A0A9E1EH63-F1
#
_entry.id   AF-A0A9E1EH63-F1
#
_cell.length_a   1.000
_cell.length_b   1.000
_cell.length_c   1.000
_cell.angle_alpha   90.00
_cell.angle_beta   90.00
_cell.angle_gamma   90.00
#
_symmetry.space_group_name_H-M   'P 1'
#
loop_
_entity.id
_entity.type
_entity.pdbx_description
1 polymer ?
#
loop_
_entity_poly.entity_id
_entity_poly.type
_entity_poly.pdbx_seq_one_letter_code
_entity_poly.pdbx_strand_id
1 'polypeptide(L)'
;MSRTTVSTPKAHALLGASSAARWLACSPSARMCEDIPETESPYAAEGTLAHEICELKLTKAYTLALGPKAFTTRLNKLKKHELYQDEMLKCADTYLDYIDSIMLSYPSTPHIAIERRVDYSTYVPEGFGTADCIIVYGDTLHVVDYKHGKGVPVSADHNPQMMLYALGALNAYQMLYNIHTIKMSIVQPRLDSISEWEIESEELIKWGNEFVKPRAEKAFKGEGDCVPGEHCRFCRAKAVCRARAVANLDLAKYAFAEPATLSNTEIGEILQQAQDLEKWAKDVKEYALDEVLKGNDVPGWKAVEGRSTKSFVDTDKAFATLTENGIDESLLYERTPLTLSKIETMLGKSKFAELLTDQVVKSPGKPTIVPESDKRQPFNMTSAQHVFSNK
;
A
#
# COMPACT_ATOMS: atom_id res chain seq x y z
N MET A 1 -21.96 4.85 20.73
CA MET A 1 -20.93 3.99 21.34
C MET A 1 -20.41 3.06 20.25
N SER A 2 -19.33 3.46 19.58
CA SER A 2 -18.72 2.66 18.51
C SER A 2 -18.06 1.45 19.17
N ARG A 3 -18.52 0.23 18.84
CA ARG A 3 -17.85 -1.00 19.28
C ARG A 3 -16.58 -1.11 18.45
N THR A 4 -15.45 -0.71 19.02
CA THR A 4 -14.14 -1.11 18.56
C THR A 4 -14.10 -2.63 18.60
N THR A 5 -14.27 -3.28 17.46
CA THR A 5 -14.07 -4.73 17.33
C THR A 5 -12.58 -4.97 17.52
N VAL A 6 -12.19 -5.35 18.74
CA VAL A 6 -10.86 -5.88 19.01
C VAL A 6 -10.77 -7.20 18.28
N SER A 7 -10.19 -7.15 17.09
CA SER A 7 -9.77 -8.31 16.29
C SER A 7 -8.80 -9.16 17.12
N THR A 8 -9.05 -10.46 17.20
CA THR A 8 -8.14 -11.42 17.83
C THR A 8 -6.75 -11.28 17.19
N PRO A 9 -5.65 -11.12 17.93
CA PRO A 9 -4.34 -10.88 17.32
C PRO A 9 -3.98 -12.06 16.42
N LYS A 10 -3.93 -11.84 15.10
CA LYS A 10 -3.15 -12.73 14.24
C LYS A 10 -1.73 -12.68 14.80
N ALA A 11 -1.14 -13.84 15.11
CA ALA A 11 0.24 -13.87 15.59
C ALA A 11 1.12 -13.24 14.50
N HIS A 12 1.64 -12.04 14.74
CA HIS A 12 2.57 -11.37 13.86
C HIS A 12 3.98 -11.64 14.38
N ALA A 13 4.84 -12.24 13.54
CA ALA A 13 6.26 -12.32 13.86
C ALA A 13 6.81 -10.91 14.02
N LEU A 14 7.63 -10.66 15.06
CA LEU A 14 8.29 -9.38 15.29
C LEU A 14 9.02 -8.88 14.02
N LEU A 15 9.63 -9.82 13.29
CA LEU A 15 10.34 -9.60 12.02
C LEU A 15 9.53 -10.15 10.84
N GLY A 16 8.26 -9.75 10.73
CA GLY A 16 7.38 -10.14 9.63
C GLY A 16 7.86 -9.61 8.26
N ALA A 17 7.66 -10.40 7.21
CA ALA A 17 8.12 -10.11 5.84
C ALA A 17 7.57 -8.78 5.27
N SER A 18 6.31 -8.44 5.55
CA SER A 18 5.68 -7.18 5.10
C SER A 18 6.35 -5.93 5.69
N SER A 19 7.10 -6.09 6.79
CA SER A 19 7.89 -5.02 7.41
C SER A 19 9.40 -5.15 7.17
N ALA A 20 9.83 -6.09 6.32
CA ALA A 20 11.23 -6.42 6.11
C ALA A 20 12.09 -5.27 5.61
N ALA A 21 11.57 -4.48 4.66
CA ALA A 21 12.27 -3.28 4.21
C ALA A 21 12.63 -2.33 5.36
N ARG A 22 11.81 -2.28 6.42
CA ARG A 22 12.04 -1.44 7.60
C ARG A 22 13.11 -2.02 8.52
N TRP A 23 12.97 -3.27 8.97
CA TRP A 23 13.92 -3.84 9.94
C TRP A 23 15.26 -4.27 9.31
N LEU A 24 15.32 -4.50 8.00
CA LEU A 24 16.58 -4.69 7.28
C LEU A 24 17.36 -3.37 7.13
N ALA A 25 16.66 -2.24 6.97
CA ALA A 25 17.30 -0.92 6.86
C ALA A 25 17.64 -0.31 8.23
N CYS A 26 16.77 -0.52 9.23
CA CYS A 26 16.89 0.04 10.57
C CYS A 26 16.54 -1.02 11.60
N SER A 27 17.53 -1.81 12.02
CA SER A 27 17.32 -2.98 12.88
C SER A 27 16.65 -2.67 14.23
N PRO A 28 17.02 -1.60 14.98
CA PRO A 28 16.36 -1.26 16.24
C PRO A 28 14.88 -0.94 16.10
N SER A 29 14.41 -0.55 14.90
CA SER A 29 13.02 -0.17 14.67
C SER A 29 12.02 -1.28 15.01
N ALA A 30 12.43 -2.56 14.91
CA ALA A 30 11.58 -3.69 15.25
C ALA A 30 11.14 -3.65 16.72
N ARG A 31 12.09 -3.56 17.66
CA ARG A 31 11.83 -3.48 19.10
C ARG A 31 11.26 -2.14 19.54
N MET A 32 11.67 -1.03 18.91
CA MET A 32 11.09 0.29 19.20
C MET A 32 9.58 0.37 18.91
N CYS A 33 9.08 -0.49 18.01
CA CYS A 33 7.67 -0.53 17.68
C CYS A 33 6.87 -1.53 18.52
N GLU A 34 7.51 -2.38 19.31
CA GLU A 34 6.87 -3.53 19.98
C GLU A 34 5.70 -3.10 20.87
N ASP A 35 5.92 -2.10 21.71
CA ASP A 35 4.93 -1.60 22.67
C ASP A 35 3.97 -0.55 22.08
N ILE A 36 4.14 -0.14 20.81
CA ILE A 36 3.30 0.86 20.17
C ILE A 36 2.16 0.13 19.45
N PRO A 37 0.88 0.21 19.84
CA PRO A 37 -0.18 -0.59 19.24
C PRO A 37 -0.25 -0.51 17.71
N GLU A 38 -0.48 -1.63 17.03
CA GLU A 38 -0.83 -1.61 15.61
C GLU A 38 -2.24 -1.03 15.45
N THR A 39 -2.36 0.03 14.67
CA THR A 39 -3.66 0.61 14.30
C THR A 39 -4.02 0.10 12.91
N GLU A 40 -5.08 -0.69 12.83
CA GLU A 40 -5.58 -1.16 11.54
C GLU A 40 -6.29 0.00 10.84
N SER A 41 -5.76 0.41 9.68
CA SER A 41 -6.41 1.42 8.86
C SER A 41 -7.59 0.80 8.10
N PRO A 42 -8.63 1.57 7.75
CA PRO A 42 -9.71 1.09 6.87
C PRO A 42 -9.19 0.47 5.56
N TYR A 43 -8.08 0.99 5.02
CA TYR A 43 -7.42 0.46 3.83
C TYR A 43 -6.80 -0.94 4.05
N ALA A 44 -6.30 -1.22 5.25
CA ALA A 44 -5.76 -2.55 5.60
C ALA A 44 -6.88 -3.59 5.71
N ALA A 45 -8.00 -3.21 6.33
CA ALA A 45 -9.19 -4.05 6.39
C ALA A 45 -9.83 -4.29 5.01
N GLU A 46 -9.92 -3.24 4.17
CA GLU A 46 -10.34 -3.32 2.76
C GLU A 46 -9.44 -4.29 1.98
N GLY A 47 -8.12 -4.19 2.15
CA GLY A 47 -7.16 -5.10 1.54
C GLY A 47 -7.38 -6.54 1.96
N THR A 48 -7.56 -6.80 3.26
CA THR A 48 -7.81 -8.15 3.79
C THR A 48 -9.04 -8.78 3.14
N LEU A 49 -10.14 -8.04 3.03
CA LEU A 49 -11.35 -8.52 2.34
C LEU A 49 -11.08 -8.84 0.86
N ALA A 50 -10.28 -8.03 0.17
CA ALA A 50 -9.91 -8.29 -1.21
C ALA A 50 -9.05 -9.57 -1.36
N HIS A 51 -8.10 -9.82 -0.45
CA HIS A 51 -7.33 -11.08 -0.42
C HIS A 51 -8.25 -12.28 -0.19
N GLU A 52 -9.22 -12.21 0.73
CA GLU A 52 -10.19 -13.30 0.94
C GLU A 52 -11.01 -13.62 -0.32
N ILE A 53 -11.36 -12.61 -1.12
CA ILE A 53 -12.03 -12.80 -2.41
C ILE A 53 -11.09 -13.48 -3.42
N CYS A 54 -9.81 -13.05 -3.48
CA CYS A 54 -8.79 -13.66 -4.34
C CYS A 54 -8.55 -15.14 -3.98
N GLU A 55 -8.32 -15.45 -2.71
CA GLU A 55 -8.18 -16.83 -2.19
C GLU A 55 -9.36 -17.68 -2.61
N LEU A 56 -10.59 -17.18 -2.40
CA LEU A 56 -11.81 -17.92 -2.70
C LEU A 56 -11.92 -18.28 -4.19
N LYS A 57 -11.55 -17.36 -5.07
CA LYS A 57 -11.57 -17.57 -6.53
C LYS A 57 -10.49 -18.53 -6.99
N LEU A 58 -9.26 -18.37 -6.52
CA LEU A 58 -8.17 -19.32 -6.80
C LEU A 58 -8.52 -20.72 -6.30
N THR A 59 -9.04 -20.83 -5.08
CA THR A 59 -9.42 -22.13 -4.48
C THR A 59 -10.50 -22.82 -5.32
N LYS A 60 -11.49 -22.06 -5.83
CA LYS A 60 -12.53 -22.59 -6.72
C LYS A 60 -11.96 -23.07 -8.05
N ALA A 61 -10.97 -22.37 -8.61
CA ALA A 61 -10.39 -22.66 -9.91
C ALA A 61 -9.45 -23.87 -9.87
N TYR A 62 -8.58 -23.94 -8.85
CA TYR A 62 -7.43 -24.84 -8.83
C TYR A 62 -7.51 -25.98 -7.82
N THR A 63 -8.52 -26.02 -6.96
CA THR A 63 -8.66 -27.08 -5.96
C THR A 63 -10.00 -27.79 -6.05
N LEU A 64 -10.02 -29.05 -5.62
CA LEU A 64 -11.26 -29.82 -5.45
C LEU A 64 -11.97 -29.50 -4.11
N ALA A 65 -11.36 -28.66 -3.27
CA ALA A 65 -11.88 -28.36 -1.94
C ALA A 65 -13.18 -27.53 -1.96
N LEU A 66 -13.51 -26.89 -3.10
CA LEU A 66 -14.63 -25.97 -3.19
C LEU A 66 -15.55 -26.20 -4.41
N GLY A 67 -16.74 -26.75 -4.14
CA GLY A 67 -17.80 -26.91 -5.12
C GLY A 67 -18.55 -25.60 -5.46
N PRO A 68 -19.28 -25.52 -6.59
CA PRO A 68 -19.94 -24.29 -7.05
C PRO A 68 -20.92 -23.66 -6.04
N LYS A 69 -21.70 -24.48 -5.33
CA LYS A 69 -22.65 -24.01 -4.32
C LYS A 69 -21.95 -23.38 -3.11
N ALA A 70 -20.87 -24.00 -2.64
CA ALA A 70 -20.09 -23.50 -1.51
C ALA A 70 -19.38 -22.19 -1.86
N PHE A 71 -18.80 -22.10 -3.07
CA PHE A 71 -18.23 -20.87 -3.60
C PHE A 71 -19.24 -19.72 -3.62
N THR A 72 -20.40 -19.94 -4.25
CA THR A 72 -21.46 -18.92 -4.35
C THR A 72 -21.91 -18.43 -2.98
N THR A 73 -22.06 -19.35 -2.02
CA THR A 73 -22.46 -19.02 -0.64
C THR A 73 -21.41 -18.16 0.07
N ARG A 74 -20.13 -18.53 -0.01
CA ARG A 74 -19.03 -17.79 0.62
C ARG A 74 -18.84 -16.42 -0.04
N LEU A 75 -18.89 -16.35 -1.37
CA LEU A 75 -18.75 -15.09 -2.10
C LEU A 75 -19.88 -14.12 -1.73
N ASN A 76 -21.13 -14.59 -1.68
CA ASN A 76 -22.27 -13.76 -1.26
C ASN A 76 -22.16 -13.28 0.18
N LYS A 77 -21.44 -14.00 1.06
CA LYS A 77 -21.14 -13.53 2.41
C LYS A 77 -20.13 -12.39 2.39
N LEU A 78 -19.04 -12.53 1.62
CA LEU A 78 -18.03 -11.47 1.47
C LEU A 78 -18.63 -10.19 0.86
N LYS A 79 -19.53 -10.32 -0.12
CA LYS A 79 -20.25 -9.20 -0.75
C LYS A 79 -21.14 -8.39 0.20
N LYS A 80 -21.51 -8.95 1.37
CA LYS A 80 -22.31 -8.26 2.38
C LYS A 80 -21.45 -7.49 3.39
N HIS A 81 -20.13 -7.60 3.31
CA HIS A 81 -19.23 -6.87 4.18
C HIS A 81 -19.33 -5.36 3.90
N GLU A 82 -19.26 -4.51 4.93
CA GLU A 82 -19.45 -3.06 4.80
C GLU A 82 -18.38 -2.38 3.92
N LEU A 83 -17.17 -2.95 3.90
CA LEU A 83 -16.04 -2.48 3.09
C LEU A 83 -16.07 -3.02 1.64
N TYR A 84 -17.02 -3.88 1.29
CA TYR A 84 -17.08 -4.46 -0.04
C TYR A 84 -17.33 -3.40 -1.11
N GLN A 85 -16.59 -3.50 -2.21
CA GLN A 85 -16.76 -2.68 -3.41
C GLN A 85 -16.82 -3.59 -4.63
N ASP A 86 -17.67 -3.29 -5.60
CA ASP A 86 -17.80 -4.10 -6.83
C ASP A 86 -16.49 -4.18 -7.63
N GLU A 87 -15.61 -3.18 -7.49
CA GLU A 87 -14.25 -3.20 -8.05
C GLU A 87 -13.42 -4.39 -7.54
N MET A 88 -13.61 -4.86 -6.31
CA MET A 88 -12.86 -5.98 -5.73
C MET A 88 -13.00 -7.26 -6.55
N LEU A 89 -14.19 -7.52 -7.12
CA LEU A 89 -14.39 -8.68 -7.97
C LEU A 89 -13.55 -8.60 -9.23
N LYS A 90 -13.53 -7.43 -9.88
CA LYS A 90 -12.75 -7.18 -11.09
C LYS A 90 -11.26 -7.30 -10.81
N CYS A 91 -10.77 -6.74 -9.70
CA CYS A 91 -9.37 -6.91 -9.31
C CYS A 91 -9.03 -8.37 -9.02
N ALA A 92 -9.94 -9.13 -8.41
CA ALA A 92 -9.73 -10.55 -8.17
C ALA A 92 -9.81 -11.39 -9.48
N ASP A 93 -10.60 -10.97 -10.48
CA ASP A 93 -10.56 -11.55 -11.83
C ASP A 93 -9.19 -11.29 -12.47
N THR A 94 -8.70 -10.05 -12.46
CA THR A 94 -7.36 -9.72 -13.01
C THR A 94 -6.25 -10.54 -12.35
N TYR A 95 -6.32 -10.76 -11.04
CA TYR A 95 -5.36 -11.61 -10.34
C TYR A 95 -5.47 -13.07 -10.77
N LEU A 96 -6.68 -13.62 -10.87
CA LEU A 96 -6.92 -14.98 -11.36
C LEU A 96 -6.42 -15.14 -12.81
N ASP A 97 -6.73 -14.21 -13.70
CA ASP A 97 -6.31 -14.22 -15.11
C ASP A 97 -4.77 -14.26 -15.24
N TYR A 98 -4.07 -13.52 -14.36
CA TYR A 98 -2.62 -13.56 -14.31
C TYR A 98 -2.09 -14.93 -13.85
N ILE A 99 -2.68 -15.54 -12.82
CA ILE A 99 -2.34 -16.90 -12.39
C ILE A 99 -2.64 -17.92 -13.50
N ASP A 100 -3.79 -17.80 -14.18
CA ASP A 100 -4.16 -18.63 -15.34
C ASP A 100 -3.11 -18.54 -16.45
N SER A 101 -2.59 -17.33 -16.72
CA SER A 101 -1.53 -17.16 -17.71
C SER A 101 -0.24 -17.91 -17.36
N ILE A 102 0.12 -17.96 -16.07
CA ILE A 102 1.29 -18.72 -15.60
C ILE A 102 1.00 -20.22 -15.71
N MET A 103 -0.14 -20.69 -15.21
CA MET A 103 -0.50 -22.11 -15.20
C MET A 103 -0.58 -22.71 -16.60
N LEU A 104 -1.05 -21.91 -17.57
CA LEU A 104 -1.15 -22.31 -18.99
C LEU A 104 0.18 -22.16 -19.76
N SER A 105 1.17 -21.46 -19.20
CA SER A 105 2.46 -21.30 -19.85
C SER A 105 3.32 -22.57 -19.82
N TYR A 106 3.02 -23.49 -18.91
CA TYR A 106 3.76 -24.74 -18.75
C TYR A 106 3.17 -25.89 -19.57
N PRO A 107 4.00 -26.83 -20.09
CA PRO A 107 3.53 -27.96 -20.90
C PRO A 107 2.58 -28.93 -20.18
N SER A 108 2.62 -28.95 -18.84
CA SER A 108 1.72 -29.74 -18.01
C SER A 108 1.36 -28.98 -16.74
N THR A 109 0.31 -29.41 -16.05
CA THR A 109 -0.25 -28.70 -14.91
C THR A 109 0.77 -28.58 -13.77
N PRO A 110 1.19 -27.35 -13.40
CA PRO A 110 2.08 -27.12 -12.27
C PRO A 110 1.46 -27.48 -10.93
N HIS A 111 2.30 -27.68 -9.92
CA HIS A 111 1.85 -27.69 -8.54
C HIS A 111 1.50 -26.26 -8.11
N ILE A 112 0.35 -26.07 -7.46
CA ILE A 112 -0.11 -24.77 -6.94
C ILE A 112 -0.50 -24.89 -5.46
N ALA A 113 -0.10 -23.92 -4.66
CA ALA A 113 -0.50 -23.77 -3.26
C ALA A 113 -1.00 -22.35 -3.02
N ILE A 114 -2.22 -22.23 -2.48
CA ILE A 114 -2.94 -20.97 -2.27
C ILE A 114 -2.97 -20.66 -0.77
N GLU A 115 -2.76 -19.39 -0.39
CA GLU A 115 -2.72 -18.90 1.00
C GLU A 115 -1.83 -19.79 1.88
N ARG A 116 -0.61 -20.05 1.39
CA ARG A 116 0.28 -21.02 2.01
C ARG A 116 1.18 -20.35 3.02
N ARG A 117 1.14 -20.82 4.27
CA ARG A 117 2.13 -20.45 5.27
C ARG A 117 3.52 -20.94 4.85
N VAL A 118 4.47 -20.02 4.82
CA VAL A 118 5.89 -20.25 4.52
C VAL A 118 6.74 -19.97 5.75
N ASP A 119 7.76 -20.80 5.97
CA ASP A 119 8.67 -20.72 7.10
C ASP A 119 10.08 -20.37 6.61
N TYR A 120 10.54 -19.17 6.97
CA TYR A 120 11.89 -18.68 6.67
C TYR A 120 12.72 -18.50 7.96
N SER A 121 12.38 -19.25 9.01
CA SER A 121 12.97 -19.12 10.34
C SER A 121 14.46 -19.46 10.41
N THR A 122 14.96 -20.19 9.40
CA THR A 122 16.39 -20.44 9.16
C THR A 122 17.21 -19.14 9.04
N TYR A 123 16.59 -18.08 8.52
CA TYR A 123 17.22 -16.79 8.26
C TYR A 123 16.78 -15.71 9.25
N VAL A 124 15.54 -15.76 9.71
CA VAL A 124 14.95 -14.73 10.58
C VAL A 124 14.37 -15.41 11.82
N PRO A 125 14.77 -15.07 13.05
CA PRO A 125 14.21 -15.70 14.25
C PRO A 125 12.67 -15.59 14.27
N GLU A 126 12.00 -16.74 14.45
CA GLU A 126 10.54 -16.85 14.42
C GLU A 126 9.88 -16.36 13.12
N GLY A 127 10.65 -16.32 12.02
CA GLY A 127 10.23 -15.78 10.74
C GLY A 127 9.27 -16.69 9.97
N PHE A 128 8.03 -16.23 9.78
CA PHE A 128 7.07 -16.87 8.90
C PHE A 128 6.19 -15.85 8.18
N GLY A 129 5.57 -16.29 7.09
CA GLY A 129 4.66 -15.50 6.28
C GLY A 129 3.53 -16.34 5.72
N THR A 130 2.61 -15.68 5.01
CA THR A 130 1.60 -16.35 4.18
C THR A 130 1.80 -15.82 2.77
N ALA A 131 2.12 -16.72 1.84
CA ALA A 131 2.21 -16.39 0.43
C ALA A 131 0.85 -16.64 -0.23
N ASP A 132 0.33 -15.64 -0.94
CA ASP A 132 -1.00 -15.70 -1.56
C ASP A 132 -1.10 -16.85 -2.57
N CYS A 133 -0.08 -17.00 -3.43
CA CYS A 133 0.03 -18.10 -4.37
C CYS A 133 1.49 -18.53 -4.59
N ILE A 134 1.73 -19.83 -4.54
CA ILE A 134 3.01 -20.47 -4.88
C ILE A 134 2.75 -21.45 -6.02
N ILE A 135 3.53 -21.37 -7.09
CA ILE A 135 3.49 -22.28 -8.24
C ILE A 135 4.86 -22.93 -8.38
N VAL A 136 4.91 -24.24 -8.59
CA VAL A 136 6.16 -24.99 -8.79
C VAL A 136 6.04 -25.85 -10.05
N TYR A 137 7.01 -25.73 -10.95
CA TYR A 137 7.12 -26.56 -12.15
C TYR A 137 8.57 -26.81 -12.52
N GLY A 138 8.96 -28.09 -12.63
CA GLY A 138 10.34 -28.47 -12.98
C GLY A 138 11.35 -27.93 -11.97
N ASP A 139 12.18 -27.00 -12.42
CA ASP A 139 13.21 -26.30 -11.65
C ASP A 139 12.83 -24.85 -11.26
N THR A 140 11.59 -24.44 -11.54
CA THR A 140 11.12 -23.08 -11.30
C THR A 140 10.13 -23.02 -10.12
N LEU A 141 10.39 -22.12 -9.18
CA LEU A 141 9.47 -21.74 -8.09
C LEU A 141 8.97 -20.31 -8.35
N HIS A 142 7.66 -20.11 -8.39
CA HIS A 142 7.05 -18.80 -8.61
C HIS A 142 6.17 -18.40 -7.42
N VAL A 143 6.51 -17.31 -6.75
CA VAL A 143 5.70 -16.71 -5.69
C VAL A 143 4.95 -15.49 -6.26
N VAL A 144 3.64 -15.46 -6.12
CA VAL A 144 2.80 -14.37 -6.61
C VAL A 144 2.02 -13.77 -5.44
N ASP A 145 2.18 -12.46 -5.22
CA ASP A 145 1.55 -11.68 -4.15
C ASP A 145 0.57 -10.65 -4.76
N TYR A 146 -0.62 -10.58 -4.18
CA TYR A 146 -1.66 -9.63 -4.54
C TYR A 146 -1.52 -8.35 -3.70
N LYS A 147 -1.67 -7.18 -4.32
CA LYS A 147 -1.73 -5.90 -3.60
C LYS A 147 -2.98 -5.13 -3.97
N HIS A 148 -3.79 -4.82 -2.97
CA HIS A 148 -5.03 -4.07 -3.15
C HIS A 148 -4.89 -2.53 -3.04
N GLY A 149 -3.73 -2.01 -2.64
CA GLY A 149 -3.56 -0.57 -2.42
C GLY A 149 -3.63 0.27 -3.70
N LYS A 150 -4.24 1.47 -3.63
CA LYS A 150 -4.26 2.49 -4.72
C LYS A 150 -3.12 3.53 -4.65
N GLY A 151 -2.31 3.52 -3.59
CA GLY A 151 -1.42 4.65 -3.27
C GLY A 151 -0.08 4.63 -3.98
N VAL A 152 0.67 3.53 -3.83
CA VAL A 152 2.07 3.43 -4.28
C VAL A 152 2.23 2.13 -5.07
N PRO A 153 2.77 2.18 -6.31
CA PRO A 153 3.19 0.99 -7.02
C PRO A 153 4.21 0.19 -6.23
N VAL A 154 4.00 -1.12 -6.09
CA VAL A 154 4.95 -2.00 -5.40
C VAL A 154 5.74 -2.80 -6.43
N SER A 155 7.06 -2.64 -6.43
CA SER A 155 7.97 -3.38 -7.31
C SER A 155 8.29 -4.77 -6.73
N ALA A 156 8.36 -5.78 -7.59
CA ALA A 156 8.88 -7.11 -7.26
C ALA A 156 10.42 -7.15 -7.27
N ASP A 157 11.05 -6.22 -7.97
CA ASP A 157 12.51 -6.10 -8.10
C ASP A 157 13.18 -5.93 -6.73
N HIS A 158 14.01 -6.91 -6.34
CA HIS A 158 14.68 -7.01 -5.05
C HIS A 158 13.76 -6.75 -3.83
N ASN A 159 12.49 -7.11 -3.92
CA ASN A 159 11.52 -6.85 -2.87
C ASN A 159 11.75 -7.78 -1.66
N PRO A 160 12.10 -7.25 -0.47
CA PRO A 160 12.45 -8.11 0.66
C PRO A 160 11.29 -8.98 1.17
N GLN A 161 10.04 -8.53 1.03
CA GLN A 161 8.87 -9.35 1.39
C GLN A 161 8.80 -10.59 0.49
N MET A 162 8.87 -10.37 -0.83
CA MET A 162 8.81 -11.44 -1.82
C MET A 162 9.97 -12.42 -1.67
N MET A 163 11.19 -11.89 -1.46
CA MET A 163 12.38 -12.72 -1.29
C MET A 163 12.32 -13.58 -0.02
N LEU A 164 11.76 -13.07 1.09
CA LEU A 164 11.54 -13.88 2.30
C LEU A 164 10.48 -14.96 2.08
N TYR A 165 9.40 -14.65 1.36
CA TYR A 165 8.41 -15.66 0.99
C TYR A 165 9.01 -16.72 0.09
N ALA A 166 9.84 -16.33 -0.89
CA ALA A 166 10.56 -17.24 -1.75
C ALA A 166 11.55 -18.13 -0.98
N LEU A 167 12.28 -17.60 0.00
CA LEU A 167 13.14 -18.40 0.88
C LEU A 167 12.34 -19.46 1.65
N GLY A 168 11.20 -19.07 2.21
CA GLY A 168 10.35 -20.01 2.94
C GLY A 168 9.66 -21.04 2.05
N ALA A 169 9.28 -20.65 0.83
CA ALA A 169 8.73 -21.54 -0.17
C ALA A 169 9.81 -22.51 -0.70
N LEU A 170 11.01 -22.02 -0.99
CA LEU A 170 12.16 -22.84 -1.40
C LEU A 170 12.45 -23.89 -0.33
N ASN A 171 12.50 -23.50 0.95
CA ASN A 171 12.69 -24.44 2.05
C ASN A 171 11.61 -25.55 2.09
N ALA A 172 10.36 -25.21 1.77
CA ALA A 172 9.25 -26.16 1.75
C ALA A 172 9.26 -27.12 0.55
N TYR A 173 9.83 -26.73 -0.60
CA TYR A 173 9.72 -27.47 -1.86
C TYR A 173 11.04 -28.05 -2.40
N GLN A 174 12.21 -27.56 -1.95
CA GLN A 174 13.53 -27.97 -2.46
C GLN A 174 13.87 -29.46 -2.27
N MET A 175 13.21 -30.15 -1.33
CA MET A 175 13.38 -31.60 -1.15
C MET A 175 12.66 -32.42 -2.23
N LEU A 176 11.65 -31.84 -2.88
CA LEU A 176 10.82 -32.49 -3.90
C LEU A 176 11.17 -32.05 -5.31
N TYR A 177 11.68 -30.82 -5.46
CA TYR A 177 12.00 -30.19 -6.74
C TYR A 177 13.42 -29.65 -6.71
N ASN A 178 14.17 -29.87 -7.80
CA ASN A 178 15.51 -29.30 -7.97
C ASN A 178 15.41 -27.86 -8.47
N ILE A 179 15.05 -26.95 -7.58
CA ILE A 179 14.72 -25.55 -7.91
C ILE A 179 15.99 -24.73 -8.15
N HIS A 180 16.15 -24.22 -9.37
CA HIS A 180 17.23 -23.31 -9.77
C HIS A 180 16.71 -21.89 -9.93
N THR A 181 15.53 -21.71 -10.54
CA THR A 181 15.00 -20.39 -10.85
C THR A 181 13.88 -20.00 -9.90
N ILE A 182 13.97 -18.80 -9.32
CA ILE A 182 12.94 -18.20 -8.48
C ILE A 182 12.31 -17.02 -9.20
N LYS A 183 11.00 -17.09 -9.45
CA LYS A 183 10.19 -15.99 -9.98
C LYS A 183 9.35 -15.37 -8.86
N MET A 184 9.24 -14.06 -8.87
CA MET A 184 8.42 -13.30 -7.94
C MET A 184 7.58 -12.30 -8.70
N SER A 185 6.29 -12.28 -8.42
CA SER A 185 5.36 -11.34 -9.06
C SER A 185 4.50 -10.64 -8.04
N ILE A 186 4.28 -9.34 -8.25
CA ILE A 186 3.34 -8.53 -7.49
C ILE A 186 2.26 -8.04 -8.45
N VAL A 187 1.02 -8.40 -8.18
CA VAL A 187 -0.14 -8.03 -8.97
C VAL A 187 -0.92 -6.95 -8.22
N GLN A 188 -0.99 -5.74 -8.79
CA GLN A 188 -1.67 -4.59 -8.20
C GLN A 188 -2.72 -4.01 -9.17
N PRO A 189 -3.90 -4.65 -9.29
CA PRO A 189 -4.85 -4.34 -10.37
C PRO A 189 -5.39 -2.92 -10.35
N ARG A 190 -5.52 -2.29 -9.18
CA ARG A 190 -6.06 -0.92 -9.08
C ARG A 190 -5.11 0.15 -9.66
N LEU A 191 -3.87 -0.22 -9.95
CA LEU A 191 -2.88 0.60 -10.64
C LEU A 191 -2.54 0.08 -12.03
N ASP A 192 -3.30 -0.91 -12.54
CA ASP A 192 -3.00 -1.61 -13.80
C ASP A 192 -1.52 -2.06 -13.88
N SER A 193 -0.98 -2.53 -12.75
CA SER A 193 0.44 -2.81 -12.57
C SER A 193 0.68 -4.27 -12.21
N ILE A 194 1.51 -4.93 -13.01
CA ILE A 194 2.12 -6.22 -12.69
C ILE A 194 3.63 -6.00 -12.71
N SER A 195 4.30 -6.32 -11.61
CA SER A 195 5.76 -6.27 -11.51
C SER A 195 6.29 -7.68 -11.34
N GLU A 196 7.29 -8.04 -12.12
CA GLU A 196 7.92 -9.35 -12.09
C GLU A 196 9.42 -9.20 -11.86
N TRP A 197 10.01 -10.18 -11.19
CA TRP A 197 11.45 -10.27 -10.99
C TRP A 197 11.88 -11.73 -10.86
N GLU A 198 13.10 -12.02 -11.27
CA GLU A 198 13.67 -13.37 -11.30
C GLU A 198 15.08 -13.35 -10.70
N ILE A 199 15.41 -14.41 -9.95
CA ILE A 199 16.71 -14.61 -9.32
C ILE A 199 17.03 -16.11 -9.26
N GLU A 200 18.32 -16.46 -9.31
CA GLU A 200 18.77 -17.84 -9.06
C GLU A 200 18.61 -18.22 -7.58
N SER A 201 18.28 -19.48 -7.30
CA SER A 201 18.04 -19.99 -5.96
C SER A 201 19.28 -19.85 -5.07
N GLU A 202 20.47 -20.05 -5.64
CA GLU A 202 21.76 -19.85 -4.97
C GLU A 202 21.96 -18.39 -4.54
N GLU A 203 21.63 -17.43 -5.39
CA GLU A 203 21.74 -16.00 -5.09
C GLU A 203 20.74 -15.57 -4.02
N LEU A 204 19.51 -16.10 -4.06
CA LEU A 204 18.50 -15.88 -3.02
C LEU A 204 18.96 -16.42 -1.66
N ILE A 205 19.51 -17.65 -1.62
CA ILE A 205 20.07 -18.26 -0.42
C ILE A 205 21.24 -17.43 0.11
N LYS A 206 22.12 -16.96 -0.78
CA LYS A 206 23.24 -16.08 -0.43
C LYS A 206 22.75 -14.79 0.21
N TRP A 207 21.75 -14.14 -0.37
CA TRP A 207 21.11 -12.96 0.23
C TRP A 207 20.53 -13.26 1.62
N GLY A 208 19.85 -14.39 1.78
CA GLY A 208 19.33 -14.84 3.07
C GLY A 208 20.43 -15.00 4.13
N ASN A 209 21.56 -15.61 3.77
CA ASN A 209 22.67 -15.89 4.69
C ASN A 209 23.53 -14.66 4.99
N GLU A 210 23.93 -13.91 3.98
CA GLU A 210 24.93 -12.84 4.10
C GLU A 210 24.30 -11.49 4.44
N PHE A 211 23.06 -11.25 4.01
CA PHE A 211 22.40 -9.95 4.20
C PHE A 211 21.32 -10.01 5.29
N VAL A 212 20.37 -10.93 5.17
CA VAL A 212 19.19 -10.99 6.04
C VAL A 212 19.54 -11.46 7.44
N LYS A 213 20.14 -12.65 7.55
CA LYS A 213 20.40 -13.30 8.84
C LYS A 213 21.13 -12.42 9.86
N PRO A 214 22.29 -11.80 9.55
CA PRO A 214 22.97 -10.94 10.52
C PRO A 214 22.15 -9.70 10.93
N ARG A 215 21.29 -9.17 10.06
CA ARG A 215 20.41 -8.03 10.36
C ARG A 215 19.21 -8.46 11.19
N ALA A 216 18.62 -9.60 10.88
CA ALA A 216 17.52 -10.18 11.63
C ALA A 216 17.94 -10.48 13.07
N GLU A 217 19.14 -11.04 13.29
CA GLU A 217 19.68 -11.28 14.63
C GLU A 217 19.81 -9.99 15.46
N LYS A 218 20.35 -8.92 14.87
CA LYS A 218 20.43 -7.59 15.51
C LYS A 218 19.04 -7.02 15.78
N ALA A 219 18.16 -7.03 14.78
CA ALA A 219 16.81 -6.49 14.89
C ALA A 219 15.99 -7.22 15.95
N PHE A 220 16.14 -8.55 16.04
CA PHE A 220 15.47 -9.37 17.06
C PHE A 220 15.92 -9.02 18.47
N LYS A 221 17.16 -8.58 18.67
CA LYS A 221 17.69 -8.09 19.95
C LYS A 221 17.48 -6.60 20.19
N GLY A 222 17.01 -5.86 19.18
CA GLY A 222 16.92 -4.39 19.23
C GLY A 222 18.27 -3.67 19.12
N GLU A 223 19.31 -4.35 18.61
CA GLU A 223 20.66 -3.83 18.46
C GLU A 223 20.86 -3.10 17.12
N GLY A 224 21.92 -2.28 17.06
CA GLY A 224 22.30 -1.51 15.87
C GLY A 224 21.91 -0.04 15.96
N ASP A 225 22.08 0.68 14.85
CA ASP A 225 21.80 2.10 14.78
C ASP A 225 20.39 2.36 14.22
N CYS A 226 19.75 3.41 14.74
CA CYS A 226 18.55 3.94 14.10
C CYS A 226 18.98 4.71 12.85
N VAL A 227 18.54 4.25 11.68
CA VAL A 227 18.89 4.85 10.38
C VAL A 227 17.65 5.52 9.79
N PRO A 228 17.51 6.85 9.86
CA PRO A 228 16.40 7.55 9.21
C PRO A 228 16.43 7.37 7.69
N GLY A 229 15.27 7.15 7.08
CA GLY A 229 15.13 6.98 5.64
C GLY A 229 13.68 6.78 5.22
N GLU A 230 13.43 6.41 3.96
CA GLU A 230 12.07 6.29 3.42
C GLU A 230 11.17 5.33 4.21
N HIS A 231 11.74 4.28 4.78
CA HIS A 231 11.03 3.29 5.59
C HIS A 231 10.44 3.87 6.89
N CYS A 232 10.90 5.05 7.35
CA CYS A 232 10.38 5.73 8.54
C CYS A 232 8.89 6.04 8.43
N ARG A 233 8.35 6.29 7.22
CA ARG A 233 6.91 6.55 7.01
C ARG A 233 6.00 5.41 7.49
N PHE A 234 6.53 4.19 7.49
CA PHE A 234 5.84 2.97 7.91
C PHE A 234 6.22 2.54 9.33
N CYS A 235 7.13 3.25 10.00
CA CYS A 235 7.55 2.93 11.36
C CYS A 235 6.50 3.40 12.36
N ARG A 236 6.12 2.57 13.34
CA ARG A 236 5.18 2.99 14.40
C ARG A 236 5.80 4.01 15.34
N ALA A 237 7.11 3.93 15.56
CA ALA A 237 7.88 4.89 16.35
C ALA A 237 8.21 6.19 15.58
N LYS A 238 7.66 6.42 14.38
CA LYS A 238 8.04 7.51 13.47
C LYS A 238 7.92 8.93 14.06
N ALA A 239 7.01 9.14 15.01
CA ALA A 239 6.79 10.43 15.66
C ALA A 239 7.77 10.67 16.83
N VAL A 240 8.14 9.60 17.55
CA VAL A 240 8.93 9.67 18.80
C VAL A 240 10.40 9.31 18.61
N CYS A 241 10.79 8.83 17.42
CA CYS A 241 12.17 8.41 17.12
C CYS A 241 13.16 9.59 17.17
N ARG A 242 14.08 9.55 18.13
CA ARG A 242 15.11 10.58 18.30
C ARG A 242 16.03 10.72 17.08
N ALA A 243 16.44 9.61 16.47
CA ALA A 243 17.32 9.66 15.30
C ALA A 243 16.66 10.37 14.11
N ARG A 244 15.36 10.14 13.90
CA ARG A 244 14.60 10.85 12.86
C ARG A 244 14.45 12.35 13.19
N ALA A 245 14.23 12.68 14.45
CA ALA A 245 14.20 14.08 14.88
C ALA A 245 15.54 14.79 14.62
N VAL A 246 16.67 14.13 14.95
CA VAL A 246 18.01 14.66 14.69
C VAL A 246 18.27 14.83 13.19
N ALA A 247 17.93 13.85 12.37
CA ALA A 247 18.11 13.95 10.91
C ALA A 247 17.29 15.09 10.29
N ASN A 248 16.08 15.35 10.79
CA ASN A 248 15.26 16.47 10.31
C ASN A 248 15.77 17.85 10.75
N LEU A 249 16.64 17.91 11.78
CA LEU A 249 17.30 19.14 12.21
C LEU A 249 18.62 19.40 11.46
N ASP A 250 19.07 18.47 10.62
CA ASP A 250 20.32 18.63 9.84
C ASP A 250 20.28 19.83 8.89
N LEU A 251 19.09 20.31 8.51
CA LEU A 251 18.90 21.58 7.79
C LEU A 251 19.58 22.78 8.46
N ALA A 252 19.80 22.73 9.79
CA ALA A 252 20.50 23.76 10.52
C ALA A 252 21.95 23.98 10.04
N LYS A 253 22.57 23.01 9.34
CA LYS A 253 23.91 23.16 8.78
C LYS A 253 24.00 24.27 7.72
N TYR A 254 22.90 24.58 7.03
CA TYR A 254 22.84 25.67 6.06
C TYR A 254 22.66 27.05 6.71
N ALA A 255 22.36 27.12 8.01
CA ALA A 255 22.11 28.39 8.70
C ALA A 255 23.34 29.31 8.79
N PHE A 256 24.54 28.74 8.61
CA PHE A 256 25.82 29.45 8.68
C PHE A 256 26.69 29.22 7.44
N ALA A 257 26.10 28.73 6.35
CA ALA A 257 26.82 28.52 5.10
C ALA A 257 27.06 29.85 4.37
N GLU A 258 28.25 30.02 3.82
CA GLU A 258 28.61 31.14 2.94
C GLU A 258 28.67 30.64 1.49
N PRO A 259 28.22 31.45 0.49
CA PRO A 259 27.72 32.81 0.62
C PRO A 259 26.28 32.89 1.19
N ALA A 260 25.82 34.09 1.56
CA ALA A 260 24.46 34.35 2.05
C ALA A 260 23.30 34.03 1.07
N THR A 261 23.59 33.40 -0.06
CA THR A 261 22.62 32.95 -1.08
C THR A 261 22.77 31.45 -1.30
N LEU A 262 21.66 30.72 -1.32
CA LEU A 262 21.65 29.30 -1.64
C LEU A 262 21.95 29.05 -3.12
N SER A 263 22.84 28.12 -3.39
CA SER A 263 23.04 27.52 -4.71
C SER A 263 21.89 26.56 -5.07
N ASN A 264 21.71 26.28 -6.36
CA ASN A 264 20.70 25.30 -6.80
C ASN A 264 20.96 23.89 -6.25
N THR A 265 22.22 23.53 -6.00
CA THR A 265 22.59 22.27 -5.35
C THR A 265 22.05 22.23 -3.92
N GLU A 266 22.30 23.27 -3.13
CA GLU A 266 21.78 23.38 -1.76
C GLU A 266 20.24 23.42 -1.76
N ILE A 267 19.61 24.11 -2.71
CA ILE A 267 18.15 24.10 -2.85
C ILE A 267 17.63 22.68 -3.09
N GLY A 268 18.29 21.89 -3.94
CA GLY A 268 17.94 20.49 -4.17
C GLY A 268 18.01 19.63 -2.90
N GLU A 269 19.11 19.75 -2.15
CA GLU A 269 19.31 19.04 -0.88
C GLU A 269 18.30 19.46 0.19
N ILE A 270 18.07 20.78 0.32
CA ILE A 270 17.09 21.34 1.25
C ILE A 270 15.68 20.87 0.88
N LEU A 271 15.31 20.84 -0.40
CA LEU A 271 13.99 20.35 -0.83
C LEU A 271 13.77 18.90 -0.41
N GLN A 272 14.79 18.05 -0.51
CA GLN A 272 14.70 16.66 -0.09
C GLN A 272 14.47 16.53 1.43
N GLN A 273 15.23 17.28 2.24
CA GLN A 273 15.09 17.25 3.70
C GLN A 273 13.77 17.92 4.17
N ALA A 274 13.38 19.04 3.56
CA ALA A 274 12.15 19.76 3.89
C ALA A 274 10.90 18.91 3.67
N GLN A 275 10.90 18.03 2.66
CA GLN A 275 9.81 17.08 2.45
C GLN A 275 9.68 16.04 3.57
N ASP A 276 10.79 15.54 4.14
CA ASP A 276 10.69 14.67 5.33
C ASP A 276 10.30 15.46 6.56
N LEU A 277 10.81 16.68 6.73
CA LEU A 277 10.47 17.55 7.87
C LEU A 277 8.97 17.85 7.89
N GLU A 278 8.35 18.16 6.75
CA GLU A 278 6.91 18.39 6.65
C GLU A 278 6.11 17.13 7.05
N LYS A 279 6.54 15.95 6.56
CA LYS A 279 5.90 14.66 6.90
C LYS A 279 6.07 14.32 8.38
N TRP A 280 7.27 14.49 8.92
CA TRP A 280 7.55 14.25 10.33
C TRP A 280 6.77 15.21 11.24
N ALA A 281 6.67 16.49 10.88
CA ALA A 281 5.85 17.44 11.62
C ALA A 281 4.36 17.04 11.65
N LYS A 282 3.83 16.52 10.54
CA LYS A 282 2.48 15.92 10.48
C LYS A 282 2.37 14.70 11.40
N ASP A 283 3.33 13.77 11.33
CA ASP A 283 3.36 12.58 12.19
C ASP A 283 3.40 12.93 13.69
N VAL A 284 4.19 13.94 14.08
CA VAL A 284 4.27 14.44 15.47
C VAL A 284 2.95 15.07 15.91
N LYS A 285 2.30 15.84 15.03
CA LYS A 285 1.00 16.45 15.32
C LYS A 285 -0.10 15.40 15.49
N GLU A 286 -0.13 14.38 14.65
CA GLU A 286 -1.07 13.25 14.75
C GLU A 286 -0.84 12.49 16.07
N TYR A 287 0.41 12.18 16.41
CA TYR A 287 0.75 11.56 17.69
C TYR A 287 0.30 12.42 18.88
N ALA A 288 0.57 13.73 18.86
CA ALA A 288 0.16 14.63 19.94
C ALA A 288 -1.37 14.67 20.10
N LEU A 289 -2.12 14.65 19.00
CA LEU A 289 -3.58 14.56 19.04
C LEU A 289 -4.03 13.24 19.70
N ASP A 290 -3.46 12.11 19.27
CA ASP A 290 -3.79 10.79 19.82
C ASP A 290 -3.50 10.69 21.32
N GLU A 291 -2.36 11.22 21.78
CA GLU A 291 -2.00 11.24 23.19
C GLU A 291 -2.97 12.09 24.03
N VAL A 292 -3.35 13.28 23.54
CA VAL A 292 -4.33 14.12 24.22
C VAL A 292 -5.71 13.45 24.27
N LEU A 293 -6.10 12.75 23.19
CA LEU A 293 -7.36 11.99 23.15
C LEU A 293 -7.37 10.77 24.09
N LYS A 294 -6.20 10.20 24.41
CA LYS A 294 -6.04 9.17 25.45
C LYS A 294 -6.06 9.75 26.88
N GLY A 295 -6.04 11.07 27.02
CA GLY A 295 -6.00 11.77 28.31
C GLY A 295 -4.60 12.11 28.82
N ASN A 296 -3.55 11.92 28.00
CA ASN A 296 -2.19 12.31 28.36
C ASN A 296 -1.97 13.81 28.09
N ASP A 297 -1.08 14.44 28.86
CA ASP A 297 -0.72 15.85 28.66
C ASP A 297 0.37 16.01 27.59
N VAL A 298 0.18 16.96 26.68
CA VAL A 298 1.19 17.40 25.71
C VAL A 298 1.39 18.90 25.94
N PRO A 299 2.42 19.32 26.71
CA PRO A 299 2.57 20.69 27.14
C PRO A 299 2.52 21.71 25.99
N GLY A 300 1.68 22.73 26.15
CA GLY A 300 1.47 23.79 25.15
C GLY A 300 0.41 23.46 24.08
N TRP A 301 -0.14 22.24 24.09
CA TRP A 301 -1.16 21.80 23.13
C TRP A 301 -2.41 21.28 23.82
N LYS A 302 -3.55 21.41 23.16
CA LYS A 302 -4.82 20.80 23.58
C LYS A 302 -5.61 20.33 22.36
N ALA A 303 -6.37 19.26 22.52
CA ALA A 303 -7.39 18.88 21.56
C ALA A 303 -8.61 19.77 21.75
N VAL A 304 -9.16 20.27 20.66
CA VAL A 304 -10.43 21.00 20.63
C VAL A 304 -11.31 20.38 19.58
N GLU A 305 -12.63 20.56 19.71
CA GLU A 305 -13.55 20.18 18.65
C GLU A 305 -13.17 20.91 17.35
N GLY A 306 -13.16 20.16 16.26
CA GLY A 306 -13.06 20.76 14.93
C GLY A 306 -14.26 21.64 14.63
N ARG A 307 -14.27 22.24 13.44
CA ARG A 307 -15.41 23.05 13.00
C ARG A 307 -16.69 22.21 13.03
N SER A 308 -17.64 22.58 13.89
CA SER A 308 -18.95 21.95 13.90
C SER A 308 -19.69 22.28 12.60
N THR A 309 -20.21 21.24 11.95
CA THR A 309 -21.07 21.39 10.78
C THR A 309 -22.46 20.92 11.17
N LYS A 310 -23.48 21.68 10.80
CA LYS A 310 -24.88 21.28 10.97
C LYS A 310 -25.32 20.64 9.66
N SER A 311 -25.78 19.40 9.72
CA SER A 311 -26.51 18.74 8.66
C SER A 311 -27.91 18.39 9.15
N PHE A 312 -28.84 18.19 8.22
CA PHE A 312 -30.12 17.58 8.58
C PHE A 312 -29.89 16.16 9.11
N VAL A 313 -30.63 15.78 10.14
CA VAL A 313 -30.63 14.39 10.65
C VAL A 313 -31.17 13.45 9.58
N ASP A 314 -32.18 13.92 8.85
CA ASP A 314 -32.78 13.26 7.71
C ASP A 314 -33.17 14.38 6.74
N THR A 315 -32.44 14.46 5.62
CA THR A 315 -32.65 15.51 4.62
C THR A 315 -34.05 15.41 4.01
N ASP A 316 -34.54 14.20 3.74
CA ASP A 316 -35.84 13.99 3.08
C ASP A 316 -36.97 14.39 4.02
N LYS A 317 -36.91 14.00 5.29
CA LYS A 317 -37.90 14.42 6.30
C LYS A 317 -37.86 15.93 6.54
N ALA A 318 -36.67 16.53 6.58
CA ALA A 318 -36.51 17.97 6.72
C ALA A 318 -37.11 18.71 5.52
N PHE A 319 -36.87 18.22 4.31
CA PHE A 319 -37.38 18.82 3.08
C PHE A 319 -38.89 18.68 2.98
N ALA A 320 -39.46 17.51 3.31
CA ALA A 320 -40.90 17.30 3.39
C ALA A 320 -41.57 18.30 4.36
N THR A 321 -40.97 18.51 5.54
CA THR A 321 -41.47 19.48 6.53
C THR A 321 -41.43 20.91 5.96
N LEU A 322 -40.37 21.29 5.24
CA LEU A 322 -40.27 22.62 4.62
C LEU A 322 -41.34 22.80 3.53
N THR A 323 -41.56 21.79 2.70
CA THR A 323 -42.59 21.78 1.66
C THR A 323 -44.00 21.88 2.23
N GLU A 324 -44.31 21.12 3.30
CA GLU A 324 -45.59 21.22 4.01
C GLU A 324 -45.84 22.60 4.62
N ASN A 325 -44.78 23.35 4.93
CA ASN A 325 -44.86 24.71 5.46
C ASN A 325 -44.73 25.78 4.36
N GLY A 326 -44.95 25.43 3.10
CA GLY A 326 -45.08 26.36 1.99
C GLY A 326 -43.77 26.83 1.37
N ILE A 327 -42.65 26.16 1.65
CA ILE A 327 -41.40 26.36 0.91
C ILE A 327 -41.45 25.53 -0.37
N ASP A 328 -41.23 26.16 -1.52
CA ASP A 328 -41.18 25.44 -2.80
C ASP A 328 -40.00 24.45 -2.81
N GLU A 329 -40.29 23.19 -3.14
CA GLU A 329 -39.30 22.10 -3.20
C GLU A 329 -38.13 22.43 -4.14
N SER A 330 -38.36 23.19 -5.20
CA SER A 330 -37.31 23.61 -6.14
C SER A 330 -36.26 24.52 -5.50
N LEU A 331 -36.57 25.20 -4.37
CA LEU A 331 -35.62 26.00 -3.61
C LEU A 331 -34.76 25.15 -2.66
N LEU A 332 -35.13 23.88 -2.44
CA LEU A 332 -34.42 22.98 -1.55
C LEU A 332 -33.26 22.24 -2.24
N TYR A 333 -33.24 22.25 -3.58
CA TYR A 333 -32.23 21.56 -4.39
C TYR A 333 -31.52 22.52 -5.35
N GLU A 334 -30.19 22.51 -5.32
CA GLU A 334 -29.38 23.21 -6.32
C GLU A 334 -28.98 22.24 -7.44
N ARG A 335 -29.44 22.50 -8.68
CA ARG A 335 -28.98 21.76 -9.86
C ARG A 335 -27.59 22.22 -10.27
N THR A 336 -26.58 21.44 -9.92
CA THR A 336 -25.20 21.63 -10.38
C THR A 336 -24.87 20.69 -11.56
N PRO A 337 -24.18 21.18 -12.61
CA PRO A 337 -23.69 20.33 -13.68
C PRO A 337 -22.79 19.21 -13.14
N LEU A 338 -22.94 18.01 -13.71
CA LEU A 338 -22.05 16.91 -13.39
C LEU A 338 -20.64 17.19 -13.92
N THR A 339 -19.62 16.79 -13.15
CA THR A 339 -18.25 16.81 -13.62
C THR A 339 -18.05 15.79 -14.74
N LEU A 340 -17.05 16.01 -15.61
CA LEU A 340 -16.70 15.08 -16.69
C LEU A 340 -16.56 13.64 -16.18
N SER A 341 -15.86 13.45 -15.06
CA SER A 341 -15.67 12.13 -14.44
C SER A 341 -16.99 11.46 -14.01
N LYS A 342 -17.96 12.21 -13.47
CA LYS A 342 -19.28 11.66 -13.12
C LYS A 342 -20.07 11.26 -14.37
N ILE A 343 -19.97 12.03 -15.45
CA ILE A 343 -20.62 11.73 -16.74
C ILE A 343 -19.98 10.48 -17.37
N GLU A 344 -18.65 10.38 -17.37
CA GLU A 344 -17.92 9.21 -17.88
C GLU A 344 -18.27 7.93 -17.10
N THR A 345 -18.39 8.04 -15.78
CA THR A 345 -18.82 6.92 -14.93
C THR A 345 -20.26 6.50 -15.23
N MET A 346 -21.17 7.46 -15.40
CA MET A 346 -22.58 7.20 -15.71
C MET A 346 -22.76 6.54 -17.09
N LEU A 347 -22.07 7.05 -18.11
CA LEU A 347 -22.21 6.55 -19.49
C LEU A 347 -21.39 5.28 -19.73
N GLY A 348 -20.31 5.08 -18.97
CA GLY A 348 -19.29 4.08 -19.25
C GLY A 348 -18.33 4.54 -20.35
N LYS A 349 -17.07 4.07 -20.29
CA LYS A 349 -15.97 4.51 -21.17
C LYS A 349 -16.32 4.45 -22.66
N SER A 350 -16.92 3.35 -23.11
CA SER A 350 -17.24 3.16 -24.54
C SER A 350 -18.26 4.18 -25.06
N LYS A 351 -19.35 4.41 -24.31
CA LYS A 351 -20.42 5.34 -24.73
C LYS A 351 -20.02 6.80 -24.53
N PHE A 352 -19.22 7.09 -23.50
CA PHE A 352 -18.62 8.40 -23.32
C PHE A 352 -17.71 8.75 -24.51
N ALA A 353 -16.86 7.80 -24.93
CA ALA A 353 -15.96 7.99 -26.05
C ALA A 353 -16.71 8.20 -27.38
N GLU A 354 -17.80 7.47 -27.60
CA GLU A 354 -18.66 7.65 -28.78
C GLU A 354 -19.29 9.05 -28.85
N LEU A 355 -19.71 9.61 -27.71
CA LEU A 355 -20.56 10.80 -27.68
C LEU A 355 -19.82 12.12 -27.45
N LEU A 356 -18.72 12.12 -26.70
CA LEU A 356 -18.15 13.35 -26.13
C LEU A 356 -16.65 13.53 -26.38
N THR A 357 -15.98 12.60 -27.05
CA THR A 357 -14.51 12.67 -27.25
C THR A 357 -14.08 13.96 -27.94
N ASP A 358 -14.85 14.45 -28.92
CA ASP A 358 -14.59 15.68 -29.66
C ASP A 358 -14.88 16.96 -28.86
N GLN A 359 -15.58 16.84 -27.73
CA GLN A 359 -15.97 17.94 -26.84
C GLN A 359 -15.14 18.01 -25.56
N VAL A 360 -14.16 17.12 -25.39
CA VAL A 360 -13.26 17.10 -24.23
C VAL A 360 -11.89 17.63 -24.62
N VAL A 361 -11.51 18.75 -23.99
CA VAL A 361 -10.15 19.31 -24.11
C VAL A 361 -9.32 18.87 -22.91
N LYS A 362 -8.20 18.19 -23.16
CA LYS A 362 -7.20 17.89 -22.14
C LYS A 362 -6.20 19.04 -22.07
N SER A 363 -6.40 19.96 -21.13
CA SER A 363 -5.41 21.00 -20.85
C SER A 363 -4.14 20.38 -20.22
N PRO A 364 -2.93 20.84 -20.60
CA PRO A 364 -1.71 20.43 -19.93
C PRO A 364 -1.77 20.72 -18.43
N GLY A 365 -1.29 19.79 -17.61
CA GLY A 365 -1.16 20.01 -16.17
C GLY A 365 -0.16 21.13 -15.86
N LYS A 366 -0.37 21.85 -14.75
CA LYS A 366 0.61 22.84 -14.28
C LYS A 366 1.94 22.14 -13.97
N PRO A 367 3.10 22.73 -14.34
CA PRO A 367 4.40 22.17 -13.99
C PRO A 367 4.54 22.04 -12.48
N THR A 368 5.20 20.98 -12.02
CA THR A 368 5.50 20.75 -10.61
C THR A 368 6.92 20.19 -10.47
N ILE A 369 7.57 20.51 -9.36
CA ILE A 369 8.87 19.93 -9.01
C ILE A 369 8.64 18.56 -8.38
N VAL A 370 9.45 17.59 -8.80
CA VAL A 370 9.50 16.22 -8.25
C VAL A 370 10.95 15.73 -8.23
N PRO A 371 11.28 14.71 -7.42
CA PRO A 371 12.59 14.06 -7.49
C PRO A 371 12.88 13.46 -8.87
N GLU A 372 14.15 13.36 -9.25
CA GLU A 372 14.56 12.74 -10.53
C GLU A 372 14.18 11.26 -10.66
N SER A 373 13.94 10.58 -9.52
CA SER A 373 13.43 9.20 -9.50
C SER A 373 11.97 9.09 -9.92
N ASP A 374 11.23 10.20 -10.07
CA ASP A 374 9.89 10.20 -10.63
C ASP A 374 9.92 9.77 -12.10
N LYS A 375 9.10 8.78 -12.46
CA LYS A 375 9.08 8.20 -13.81
C LYS A 375 8.53 9.13 -14.88
N ARG A 376 7.89 10.25 -14.50
CA ARG A 376 7.33 11.21 -15.45
C ARG A 376 8.44 11.93 -16.20
N GLN A 377 8.23 12.16 -17.49
CA GLN A 377 9.19 12.87 -18.33
C GLN A 377 9.42 14.30 -17.81
N PRO A 378 10.67 14.81 -17.85
CA PRO A 378 10.99 16.17 -17.48
C PRO A 378 10.14 17.19 -18.23
N PHE A 379 9.79 18.29 -17.56
CA PHE A 379 8.97 19.32 -18.16
C PHE A 379 9.69 19.99 -19.33
N ASN A 380 9.07 19.98 -20.52
CA ASN A 380 9.65 20.59 -21.72
C ASN A 380 9.00 21.95 -22.04
N MET A 381 9.76 23.02 -21.82
CA MET A 381 9.36 24.41 -22.05
C MET A 381 9.08 24.76 -23.53
N THR A 382 9.58 24.01 -24.51
CA THR A 382 9.45 24.34 -25.95
C THR A 382 8.30 23.61 -26.67
N SER A 383 7.51 22.80 -25.96
CA SER A 383 6.38 22.13 -26.59
C SER A 383 5.26 23.12 -26.97
N ALA A 384 4.72 22.98 -28.18
CA ALA A 384 3.76 23.91 -28.79
C ALA A 384 2.49 24.14 -27.95
N GLN A 385 2.17 23.24 -27.02
CA GLN A 385 1.02 23.35 -26.11
C GLN A 385 1.18 24.45 -25.03
N HIS A 386 2.42 24.84 -24.70
CA HIS A 386 2.68 25.85 -23.65
C HIS A 386 2.97 27.25 -24.19
N VAL A 387 3.36 27.38 -25.45
CA VAL A 387 3.66 28.67 -26.10
C VAL A 387 2.41 29.55 -26.23
N PHE A 388 1.22 28.96 -26.36
CA PHE A 388 -0.04 29.69 -26.53
C PHE A 388 -0.84 29.91 -25.23
N SER A 389 -0.36 29.41 -24.09
CA SER A 389 -1.07 29.49 -22.79
C SER A 389 -0.56 30.63 -21.88
N ASN A 390 0.50 31.35 -22.26
CA ASN A 390 1.12 32.44 -21.50
C ASN A 390 0.89 33.84 -22.12
N LYS A 391 -0.29 34.10 -22.69
CA LYS A 391 -0.71 35.45 -23.07
C LYS A 391 -1.79 35.99 -22.15
#